data_AF-A0A1G5S269-F1
#
_entry.id   AF-A0A1G5S269-F1
#
_cell.length_a   1.000
_cell.length_b   1.000
_cell.length_c   1.000
_cell.angle_alpha   90.00
_cell.angle_beta   90.00
_cell.angle_gamma   90.00
#
_symmetry.space_group_name_H-M   'P 1'
#
loop_
_entity.id
_entity.type
_entity.pdbx_description
1 polymer ?
#
loop_
_entity_poly.entity_id
_entity_poly.type
_entity_poly.pdbx_seq_one_letter_code
_entity_poly.pdbx_strand_id
1 'polypeptide(L)'
;MGRGMRFLESSATPEEDSYGYRVEWDDQTTSVKEMFNNGGKVEHYGSGSRDVSGFDNAWDMFNYYKDNPDFIGVRLIKIDSDGNESIYASK
;
A
#
# COMPACT_ATOMS: atom_id res chain seq x y z
N MET A 1 -12.55 -14.13 -33.76
CA MET A 1 -11.57 -14.32 -32.67
C MET A 1 -11.79 -13.21 -31.66
N GLY A 2 -12.59 -13.48 -30.60
CA GLY A 2 -12.88 -12.50 -29.55
C GLY A 2 -11.69 -12.38 -28.60
N ARG A 3 -10.91 -11.32 -28.75
CA ARG A 3 -9.99 -10.85 -27.72
C ARG A 3 -10.79 -9.98 -26.74
N GLY A 4 -11.23 -10.55 -25.64
CA GLY A 4 -11.82 -9.84 -24.51
C GLY A 4 -11.13 -10.33 -23.24
N MET A 5 -10.58 -9.40 -22.49
CA MET A 5 -9.61 -9.61 -21.42
C MET A 5 -10.09 -10.62 -20.38
N ARG A 6 -9.17 -11.46 -19.91
CA ARG A 6 -9.38 -12.27 -18.70
C ARG A 6 -9.69 -11.29 -17.56
N PHE A 7 -10.96 -11.20 -17.18
CA PHE A 7 -11.32 -10.71 -15.86
C PHE A 7 -10.65 -11.70 -14.91
N LEU A 8 -9.47 -11.35 -14.39
CA LEU A 8 -9.05 -11.89 -13.10
C LEU A 8 -10.24 -11.54 -12.20
N GLU A 9 -10.94 -12.58 -11.74
CA GLU A 9 -12.05 -12.44 -10.81
C GLU A 9 -11.46 -11.74 -9.58
N SER A 10 -11.55 -10.41 -9.57
CA SER A 10 -11.15 -9.58 -8.46
C SER A 10 -11.83 -10.14 -7.23
N SER A 11 -11.04 -10.48 -6.20
CA SER A 11 -11.63 -10.92 -4.93
C SER A 11 -12.36 -9.77 -4.22
N ALA A 12 -12.19 -8.55 -4.74
CA ALA A 12 -12.94 -7.37 -4.37
C ALA A 12 -14.44 -7.53 -4.65
N THR A 13 -15.28 -7.24 -3.67
CA THR A 13 -16.70 -7.03 -3.92
C THR A 13 -16.90 -5.82 -4.85
N PRO A 14 -18.03 -5.74 -5.60
CA PRO A 14 -18.32 -4.56 -6.44
C PRO A 14 -18.43 -3.26 -5.62
N GLU A 15 -18.66 -3.36 -4.31
CA GLU A 15 -18.58 -2.23 -3.40
C GLU A 15 -17.13 -1.80 -3.16
N GLU A 16 -16.24 -2.75 -2.92
CA GLU A 16 -14.80 -2.51 -2.75
C GLU A 16 -14.15 -1.92 -4.01
N ASP A 17 -14.52 -2.39 -5.19
CA ASP A 17 -14.02 -1.81 -6.44
C ASP A 17 -14.47 -0.35 -6.67
N SER A 18 -15.57 0.07 -6.03
CA SER A 18 -16.07 1.44 -6.11
C SER A 18 -15.29 2.43 -5.24
N TYR A 19 -14.43 1.96 -4.34
CA TYR A 19 -13.68 2.81 -3.43
C TYR A 19 -12.30 3.19 -3.97
N GLY A 20 -11.80 4.35 -3.53
CA GLY A 20 -10.40 4.68 -3.67
C GLY A 20 -9.58 3.95 -2.60
N TYR A 21 -8.32 3.64 -2.88
CA TYR A 21 -7.42 3.10 -1.88
C TYR A 21 -6.12 3.89 -1.85
N ARG A 22 -5.52 3.96 -0.67
CA ARG A 22 -4.18 4.50 -0.46
C ARG A 22 -3.41 3.55 0.43
N VAL A 23 -2.23 3.14 -0.01
CA VAL A 23 -1.31 2.39 0.83
C VAL A 23 -0.32 3.38 1.40
N GLU A 24 -0.20 3.43 2.71
CA GLU A 24 0.85 4.16 3.41
C GLU A 24 1.79 3.16 4.06
N TRP A 25 3.07 3.51 4.08
CA TRP A 25 4.11 2.78 4.76
C TRP A 25 5.04 3.76 5.45
N ASP A 26 5.55 3.35 6.60
CA ASP A 26 6.63 4.03 7.28
C ASP A 26 7.91 3.22 7.11
N ASP A 27 9.04 3.88 6.96
CA ASP A 27 10.32 3.21 6.78
C ASP A 27 10.97 3.01 8.15
N GLN A 28 11.25 1.74 8.51
CA GLN A 28 11.74 1.36 9.83
C GLN A 28 13.01 2.10 10.21
N THR A 29 13.82 2.46 9.22
CA THR A 29 15.08 3.17 9.44
C THR A 29 14.90 4.66 9.73
N THR A 30 13.74 5.26 9.42
CA THR A 30 13.43 6.63 9.83
C THR A 30 13.31 6.71 11.35
N SER A 31 12.91 5.62 12.01
CA SER A 31 12.98 5.47 13.47
C SER A 31 14.39 5.15 13.99
N VAL A 32 15.27 4.57 13.16
CA VAL A 32 16.67 4.28 13.48
C VAL A 32 17.61 5.39 12.98
N LYS A 33 17.07 6.57 12.66
CA LYS A 33 17.84 7.73 12.19
C LYS A 33 18.67 8.42 13.29
N GLU A 34 18.83 7.77 14.43
CA GLU A 34 19.82 8.11 15.45
C GLU A 34 21.03 7.16 15.52
N MET A 35 21.10 6.03 14.79
CA MET A 35 22.14 5.02 15.07
C MET A 35 23.15 4.62 14.00
N PHE A 36 23.03 4.97 12.71
CA PHE A 36 24.05 4.56 11.72
C PHE A 36 24.74 5.72 11.01
N ASN A 37 25.69 6.28 11.75
CA ASN A 37 26.74 7.18 11.30
C ASN A 37 27.84 6.40 10.51
N ASN A 38 27.49 5.62 9.47
CA ASN A 38 28.50 4.91 8.69
C ASN A 38 28.09 4.60 7.24
N GLY A 39 28.34 5.55 6.33
CA GLY A 39 28.95 5.32 5.00
C GLY A 39 28.26 4.45 3.94
N GLY A 40 27.15 3.77 4.21
CA GLY A 40 26.41 2.99 3.21
C GLY A 40 25.28 3.81 2.62
N LYS A 41 25.31 4.10 1.31
CA LYS A 41 24.14 4.60 0.59
C LYS A 41 23.08 3.49 0.56
N VAL A 42 22.30 3.37 1.63
CA VAL A 42 21.01 2.69 1.55
C VAL A 42 20.08 3.68 0.87
N GLU A 43 19.64 3.35 -0.34
CA GLU A 43 18.61 4.10 -1.05
C GLU A 43 17.28 3.93 -0.29
N HIS A 44 17.13 4.75 0.75
CA HIS A 44 15.92 4.83 1.55
C HIS A 44 14.81 5.48 0.74
N TYR A 45 13.77 4.71 0.44
CA TYR A 45 12.55 5.23 -0.18
C TYR A 45 11.74 6.11 0.80
N GLY A 46 12.06 6.07 2.11
CA GLY A 46 11.40 6.84 3.15
C GLY A 46 9.95 6.44 3.38
N SER A 47 9.36 6.98 4.45
CA SER A 47 7.92 6.91 4.68
C SER A 47 7.18 7.53 3.50
N GLY A 48 6.14 6.85 3.02
CA GLY A 48 5.46 7.25 1.81
C GLY A 48 4.01 6.80 1.79
N SER A 49 3.26 7.44 0.91
CA SER A 49 1.87 7.11 0.63
C SER A 49 1.69 7.04 -0.87
N ARG A 50 0.93 6.05 -1.33
CA ARG A 50 0.57 5.93 -2.74
C ARG A 50 -0.89 5.59 -2.90
N ASP A 51 -1.58 6.45 -3.61
CA ASP A 51 -2.94 6.24 -4.05
C ASP A 51 -2.96 5.18 -5.15
N VAL A 52 -3.84 4.20 -4.99
CA VAL A 52 -4.01 3.05 -5.87
C VAL A 52 -5.49 2.89 -6.18
N SER A 53 -5.81 2.77 -7.47
CA SER A 53 -7.17 2.45 -7.91
C SER A 53 -7.33 0.93 -8.00
N GLY A 54 -8.47 0.44 -7.48
CA GLY A 54 -8.81 -0.98 -7.44
C GLY A 54 -8.27 -1.68 -6.19
N PHE A 55 -9.14 -2.42 -5.53
CA PHE A 55 -8.81 -3.12 -4.28
C PHE A 55 -7.68 -4.14 -4.47
N ASP A 56 -7.71 -4.97 -5.52
CA ASP A 56 -6.65 -6.00 -5.72
C ASP A 56 -5.26 -5.39 -5.85
N ASN A 57 -5.13 -4.27 -6.56
CA ASN A 57 -3.86 -3.58 -6.73
C ASN A 57 -3.39 -2.95 -5.42
N ALA A 58 -4.31 -2.33 -4.68
CA ALA A 58 -3.99 -1.76 -3.37
C ALA A 58 -3.64 -2.84 -2.33
N TRP A 59 -4.33 -3.97 -2.39
CA TRP A 59 -4.10 -5.13 -1.53
C TRP A 59 -2.77 -5.81 -1.84
N ASP A 60 -2.42 -5.98 -3.12
CA ASP A 60 -1.12 -6.51 -3.55
C ASP A 60 0.02 -5.61 -3.06
N MET A 61 -0.11 -4.29 -3.28
CA MET A 61 0.87 -3.32 -2.80
C MET A 61 0.97 -3.31 -1.26
N PHE A 62 -0.17 -3.33 -0.57
CA PHE A 62 -0.20 -3.44 0.90
C PHE A 62 0.53 -4.70 1.36
N ASN A 63 0.27 -5.86 0.76
CA ASN A 63 0.97 -7.10 1.11
C ASN A 63 2.46 -7.03 0.79
N TYR A 64 2.83 -6.41 -0.32
CA TYR A 64 4.24 -6.18 -0.66
C TYR A 64 4.95 -5.41 0.44
N TYR A 65 4.46 -4.22 0.83
CA TYR A 65 5.09 -3.44 1.90
C TYR A 65 4.96 -4.14 3.27
N LYS A 66 3.85 -4.82 3.54
CA LYS A 66 3.62 -5.57 4.77
C LYS A 66 4.61 -6.72 4.94
N ASP A 67 4.96 -7.44 3.89
CA ASP A 67 5.88 -8.58 3.96
C ASP A 67 7.34 -8.14 4.07
N ASN A 68 7.66 -6.95 3.56
CA ASN A 68 9.00 -6.38 3.64
C ASN A 68 9.32 -5.91 5.09
N PRO A 69 10.40 -6.43 5.70
CA PRO A 69 10.79 -6.06 7.07
C PRO A 69 11.40 -4.65 7.19
N ASP A 70 11.77 -4.03 6.06
CA ASP A 70 12.26 -2.65 6.01
C ASP A 70 11.15 -1.60 6.24
N PHE A 71 9.89 -1.98 6.06
CA PHE A 71 8.74 -1.09 6.26
C PHE A 71 7.94 -1.47 7.51
N ILE A 72 7.54 -0.46 8.27
CA ILE A 72 6.70 -0.55 9.47
C ILE A 72 5.48 0.34 9.30
N GLY A 73 4.48 0.16 10.17
CA GLY A 73 3.28 1.02 10.17
C GLY A 73 2.53 0.99 8.82
N VAL A 74 2.67 -0.10 8.07
CA VAL A 74 2.06 -0.26 6.76
C VAL A 74 0.55 -0.32 6.96
N ARG A 75 -0.19 0.56 6.29
CA ARG A 75 -1.64 0.66 6.40
C ARG A 75 -2.27 0.84 5.02
N LEU A 76 -3.35 0.10 4.81
CA LEU A 76 -4.25 0.27 3.69
C LEU A 76 -5.40 1.15 4.15
N ILE A 77 -5.53 2.31 3.52
CA ILE A 77 -6.64 3.23 3.69
C ILE A 77 -7.63 3.00 2.56
N LYS A 78 -8.89 2.83 2.93
CA LYS A 78 -10.04 2.89 2.03
C LYS A 78 -10.57 4.32 2.04
N ILE A 79 -10.88 4.84 0.85
CA ILE A 79 -11.44 6.16 0.62
C ILE A 79 -12.85 5.96 0.04
N ASP A 80 -13.86 6.27 0.83
CA ASP A 80 -15.26 6.18 0.41
C ASP A 80 -15.59 7.23 -0.68
N SER A 81 -16.69 7.05 -1.41
CA SER A 81 -17.12 7.98 -2.48
C SER A 81 -17.40 9.41 -2.00
N ASP A 82 -17.60 9.59 -0.69
CA ASP A 82 -17.76 10.89 -0.02
C ASP A 82 -16.40 11.55 0.32
N GLY A 83 -15.29 10.86 0.06
CA GLY A 83 -13.93 11.30 0.39
C GLY A 83 -13.50 10.97 1.82
N ASN A 84 -14.27 10.16 2.54
CA ASN A 84 -13.91 9.73 3.90
C ASN A 84 -12.82 8.66 3.86
N GLU A 85 -11.75 8.89 4.61
CA GLU A 85 -10.61 7.99 4.71
C GLU A 85 -10.74 7.12 5.97
N SER A 86 -10.70 5.80 5.79
CA SER A 86 -10.77 4.82 6.89
C SER A 86 -9.68 3.76 6.73
N ILE A 87 -9.08 3.34 7.84
CA ILE A 87 -8.08 2.27 7.82
C ILE A 87 -8.80 0.95 7.56
N TYR A 88 -8.53 0.35 6.41
CA TYR A 88 -9.05 -0.96 6.02
C TYR A 88 -8.22 -2.09 6.64
N ALA A 89 -6.89 -1.98 6.59
CA ALA A 89 -5.96 -2.93 7.19
C ALA A 89 -4.67 -2.25 7.63
N SER A 90 -4.00 -2.79 8.64
CA SER A 90 -2.71 -2.29 9.14
C SER A 90 -1.84 -3.42 9.70
N LYS A 91 -0.52 -3.20 9.72
CA LYS A 91 0.49 -4.09 10.35
C LYS A 91 1.25 -3.35 11.44
#